data_AF-A0A955J261-F1
#
_entry.id   AF-A0A955J261-F1
#
_cell.length_a   1.000
_cell.length_b   1.000
_cell.length_c   1.000
_cell.angle_alpha   90.00
_cell.angle_beta   90.00
_cell.angle_gamma   90.00
#
_symmetry.space_group_name_H-M   'P 1'
#
loop_
_entity.id
_entity.type
_entity.pdbx_description
1 polymer ?
#
loop_
_entity_poly.entity_id
_entity_poly.type
_entity_poly.pdbx_seq_one_letter_code
_entity_poly.pdbx_strand_id
1 'polypeptide(L)'
;MISFLLTAWWIYIPIIAILVYLTWQNNRKVKSLKEADHVLLVLEIPRANDKKELAAEQMFASLHGILRDKRELLREGHAQEHISFEVASIGNRIRFYVWVPEHLRNFVEGQVYAQYPTVQIHVADEDYTKRDFSKVPVIHTAEITLSDSEALPILTFPSFEVDPLAAITATLSKLEGEGEEMWIHVLARPIDDNWHKKSARFIERIRSGGGTSTTGWLGTALGALWAPPSETTTTKDISERDKSRITAAEEKSRKLGYQVKVRLAYLGTDKTTARLRMQAMVGTFKQFNSTNLNGFKIRGASFDPVKLAEYRSRFFIDKGFIFNIEELASLYHLPHTTVETPNIVWATAKTAEPPATLPVTGGQFVEGISPFGITTFRGSKIQFGIKRGDRGRHMYIIGQTGTGKSGLLTLLTLSDIFHNQGFAVVDPHGDYATDIMKYIPENRVQDVVYFNPADTDFPIGFNPLEVYDQNMKGHTSSELVGVLKRMFEHSWGPRLEYILRYTILALLDTPGTTMLDITRMLTDVKFRKQIIDNIQDVVVKQFWTIEFASWNDKFATEAVAPILNKVGAFTANPMV
;
A
#
# COMPACT_ATOMS: atom_id res chain seq x y z
N MET A 1 52.81 38.66 -35.46
CA MET A 1 51.33 38.76 -35.37
C MET A 1 50.74 37.90 -34.25
N ILE A 2 51.09 36.60 -34.16
CA ILE A 2 50.57 35.68 -33.13
C ILE A 2 50.97 36.07 -31.69
N SER A 3 52.19 36.57 -31.48
CA SER A 3 52.67 37.03 -30.16
C SER A 3 51.96 38.29 -29.62
N PHE A 4 51.37 39.12 -30.49
CA PHE A 4 50.64 40.33 -30.11
C PHE A 4 49.20 39.99 -29.69
N LEU A 5 48.59 38.99 -30.32
CA LEU A 5 47.28 38.44 -29.95
C LEU A 5 47.32 37.68 -28.61
N LEU A 6 48.45 37.04 -28.27
CA LEU A 6 48.63 36.30 -27.00
C LEU A 6 48.95 37.19 -25.78
N THR A 7 49.28 38.47 -25.98
CA THR A 7 49.61 39.42 -24.87
C THR A 7 48.54 40.50 -24.68
N ALA A 8 47.54 40.50 -25.56
CA ALA A 8 46.41 41.40 -25.57
C ALA A 8 45.40 41.06 -24.45
N TRP A 9 45.52 41.76 -23.30
CA TRP A 9 44.62 41.62 -22.14
C TRP A 9 43.12 41.71 -22.49
N TRP A 10 42.75 42.54 -23.46
CA TRP A 10 41.39 42.70 -24.00
C TRP A 10 40.81 41.46 -24.70
N ILE A 11 41.63 40.49 -25.12
CA ILE A 11 41.16 39.18 -25.62
C ILE A 11 40.84 38.23 -24.46
N TYR A 12 41.60 38.32 -23.37
CA TYR A 12 41.40 37.48 -22.19
C TYR A 12 40.23 37.94 -21.32
N ILE A 13 39.95 39.24 -21.23
CA ILE A 13 38.80 39.78 -20.46
C ILE A 13 37.45 39.14 -20.86
N PRO A 14 37.03 39.11 -22.14
CA PRO A 14 35.76 38.50 -22.52
C PRO A 14 35.75 36.99 -22.30
N ILE A 15 36.89 36.30 -22.50
CA ILE A 15 37.01 34.87 -22.23
C ILE A 15 36.85 34.60 -20.72
N ILE A 16 37.52 35.37 -19.87
CA ILE A 16 37.40 35.27 -18.41
C ILE A 16 35.98 35.61 -17.97
N ALA A 17 35.37 36.66 -18.51
CA ALA A 17 33.99 37.02 -18.22
C ALA A 17 33.01 35.90 -18.61
N ILE A 18 33.20 35.26 -19.76
CA ILE A 18 32.42 34.09 -20.18
C ILE A 18 32.65 32.91 -19.24
N LEU A 19 33.90 32.61 -18.87
CA LEU A 19 34.22 31.51 -17.96
C LEU A 19 33.64 31.75 -16.55
N VAL A 20 33.72 32.98 -16.04
CA VAL A 20 33.12 33.39 -14.76
C VAL A 20 31.60 33.26 -14.83
N TYR A 21 30.97 33.74 -15.91
CA TYR A 21 29.53 33.60 -16.12
C TYR A 21 29.09 32.13 -16.20
N LEU A 22 29.81 31.29 -16.96
CA LEU A 22 29.54 29.86 -17.06
C LEU A 22 29.73 29.13 -15.72
N THR A 23 30.77 29.49 -14.96
CA THR A 23 31.04 28.92 -13.63
C THR A 23 29.97 29.34 -12.64
N TRP A 24 29.60 30.62 -12.63
CA TRP A 24 28.51 31.15 -11.80
C TRP A 24 27.19 30.45 -12.12
N GLN A 25 26.88 30.28 -13.41
CA GLN A 25 25.67 29.59 -13.83
C GLN A 25 25.68 28.10 -13.46
N ASN A 26 26.81 27.42 -13.61
CA ASN A 26 26.94 26.02 -13.22
C ASN A 26 26.79 25.84 -11.71
N ASN A 27 27.37 26.73 -10.90
CA ASN A 27 27.21 26.72 -9.45
C ASN A 27 25.75 26.94 -9.03
N ARG A 28 25.01 27.83 -9.70
CA ARG A 28 23.57 28.00 -9.46
C ARG A 28 22.78 26.71 -9.74
N LYS A 29 23.06 26.04 -10.86
CA LYS A 29 22.42 24.76 -11.22
C LYS A 29 22.68 23.66 -10.18
N VAL A 30 23.93 23.51 -9.76
CA VAL A 30 24.31 22.51 -8.74
C VAL A 30 23.66 22.83 -7.40
N LYS A 31 23.59 24.11 -7.02
CA LYS A 31 22.94 24.54 -5.79
C LYS A 31 21.44 24.24 -5.80
N SER A 32 20.76 24.57 -6.90
CA SER A 32 19.33 24.28 -7.11
C SER A 32 19.02 22.79 -6.96
N LEU A 33 19.82 21.89 -7.56
CA LEU A 33 19.64 20.44 -7.43
C LEU A 33 19.91 19.92 -6.00
N LYS A 34 20.79 20.58 -5.25
CA LYS A 34 21.12 20.21 -3.86
C LYS A 34 20.05 20.64 -2.86
N GLU A 35 19.39 21.76 -3.12
CA GLU A 35 18.42 22.38 -2.21
C GLU A 35 17.00 21.89 -2.45
N ALA A 36 16.73 21.19 -3.56
CA ALA A 36 15.42 20.58 -3.79
C ALA A 36 15.15 19.47 -2.76
N ASP A 37 13.95 19.49 -2.19
CA ASP A 37 13.45 18.39 -1.36
C ASP A 37 13.03 17.22 -2.25
N HIS A 38 13.32 16.00 -1.80
CA HIS A 38 13.05 14.77 -2.54
C HIS A 38 12.43 13.73 -1.63
N VAL A 39 11.60 12.88 -2.24
CA VAL A 39 10.93 11.77 -1.58
C VAL A 39 11.27 10.47 -2.28
N LEU A 40 11.39 9.41 -1.48
CA LEU A 40 11.54 8.05 -1.96
C LEU A 40 10.19 7.34 -1.87
N LEU A 41 9.63 6.98 -3.01
CA LEU A 41 8.41 6.20 -3.13
C LEU A 41 8.77 4.72 -3.24
N VAL A 42 8.12 3.87 -2.46
CA VAL A 42 8.17 2.42 -2.59
C VAL A 42 7.00 1.96 -3.46
N LEU A 43 7.29 1.11 -4.44
CA LEU A 43 6.29 0.52 -5.32
C LEU A 43 6.10 -0.95 -4.94
N GLU A 44 4.94 -1.29 -4.38
CA GLU A 44 4.54 -2.68 -4.13
C GLU A 44 3.60 -3.17 -5.23
N ILE A 45 4.07 -4.19 -5.96
CA ILE A 45 3.38 -4.71 -7.13
C ILE A 45 2.50 -5.90 -6.70
N PRO A 46 1.25 -6.02 -7.17
CA PRO A 46 0.47 -7.24 -7.00
C PRO A 46 1.02 -8.38 -7.85
N ARG A 47 1.04 -9.62 -7.33
CA ARG A 47 1.47 -10.80 -8.10
C ARG A 47 0.71 -11.02 -9.42
N ALA A 48 -0.54 -10.57 -9.46
CA ALA A 48 -1.40 -10.69 -10.63
C ALA A 48 -1.28 -9.48 -11.59
N ASN A 49 -0.16 -8.76 -11.57
CA ASN A 49 0.06 -7.64 -12.49
C ASN A 49 0.17 -8.13 -13.94
N ASP A 50 -0.78 -7.72 -14.77
CA ASP A 50 -0.89 -8.07 -16.20
C ASP A 50 -0.24 -7.03 -17.12
N LYS A 51 0.27 -5.92 -16.56
CA LYS A 51 0.84 -4.80 -17.31
C LYS A 51 2.28 -5.11 -17.73
N LYS A 52 2.47 -5.21 -19.05
CA LYS A 52 3.74 -5.46 -19.73
C LYS A 52 4.60 -4.19 -19.88
N GLU A 53 5.74 -4.32 -20.54
CA GLU A 53 6.75 -3.27 -20.78
C GLU A 53 6.20 -2.08 -21.56
N LEU A 54 5.22 -2.30 -22.45
CA LEU A 54 4.53 -1.22 -23.16
C LEU A 54 3.87 -0.21 -22.20
N ALA A 55 3.38 -0.68 -21.04
CA ALA A 55 2.82 0.22 -20.02
C ALA A 55 3.91 1.14 -19.42
N ALA A 56 5.13 0.63 -19.25
CA ALA A 56 6.26 1.45 -18.84
C ALA A 56 6.66 2.45 -19.94
N GLU A 57 6.65 2.06 -21.21
CA GLU A 57 6.91 2.98 -22.32
C GLU A 57 5.91 4.15 -22.32
N GLN A 58 4.62 3.87 -22.14
CA GLN A 58 3.59 4.91 -22.01
C GLN A 58 3.77 5.75 -20.74
N MET A 59 4.17 5.15 -19.62
CA MET A 59 4.50 5.87 -18.39
C MET A 59 5.63 6.87 -18.64
N PHE A 60 6.72 6.46 -19.30
CA PHE A 60 7.84 7.35 -19.62
C PHE A 60 7.46 8.41 -20.66
N ALA A 61 6.55 8.11 -21.58
CA ALA A 61 6.01 9.11 -22.48
C ALA A 61 5.26 10.21 -21.71
N SER A 62 4.40 9.84 -20.76
CA SER A 62 3.66 10.80 -19.94
C SER A 62 4.58 11.57 -18.97
N LEU A 63 5.58 10.91 -18.38
CA LEU A 63 6.58 11.54 -17.52
C LEU A 63 7.46 12.55 -18.26
N HIS A 64 7.52 12.48 -19.60
CA HIS A 64 8.28 13.43 -20.39
C HIS A 64 7.71 14.84 -20.30
N GLY A 65 6.43 14.97 -19.89
CA GLY A 65 5.79 16.25 -19.55
C GLY A 65 6.45 17.03 -18.41
N ILE A 66 7.42 16.46 -17.70
CA ILE A 66 8.30 17.15 -16.73
C ILE A 66 9.30 18.08 -17.44
N LEU A 67 9.52 17.92 -18.74
CA LEU A 67 10.43 18.74 -19.51
C LEU A 67 10.04 20.23 -19.43
N ARG A 68 10.97 21.05 -18.96
CA ARG A 68 10.81 22.50 -18.84
C ARG A 68 11.52 23.22 -19.98
N ASP A 69 11.06 24.43 -20.29
CA ASP A 69 11.70 25.25 -21.31
C ASP A 69 13.14 25.63 -20.91
N LYS A 70 14.10 25.37 -21.80
CA LYS A 70 15.52 25.66 -21.57
C LYS A 70 15.81 27.11 -21.20
N ARG A 71 15.09 28.07 -21.78
CA ARG A 71 15.26 29.52 -21.51
C ARG A 71 14.71 29.90 -20.15
N GLU A 72 13.68 29.22 -19.67
CA GLU A 72 13.15 29.38 -18.32
C GLU A 72 14.16 28.87 -17.28
N LEU A 73 14.62 27.62 -17.43
CA LEU A 73 15.67 27.03 -16.59
C LEU A 73 16.93 27.90 -16.53
N LEU A 74 17.33 28.47 -17.67
CA LEU A 74 18.50 29.36 -17.76
C LEU A 74 18.35 30.63 -16.93
N ARG A 75 17.15 31.24 -16.94
CA ARG A 75 16.81 32.48 -16.22
C ARG A 75 16.75 32.26 -14.71
N GLU A 76 16.13 31.16 -14.30
CA GLU A 76 16.03 30.76 -12.89
C GLU A 76 17.35 30.18 -12.35
N GLY A 77 18.26 29.78 -13.24
CA GLY A 77 19.51 29.11 -12.87
C GLY A 77 19.28 27.68 -12.35
N HIS A 78 18.15 27.08 -12.71
CA HIS A 78 17.80 25.71 -12.36
C HIS A 78 18.34 24.73 -13.41
N ALA A 79 18.54 23.49 -13.00
CA ALA A 79 18.78 22.38 -13.93
C ALA A 79 17.46 21.63 -14.16
N GLN A 80 17.33 20.99 -15.33
CA GLN A 80 16.22 20.08 -15.57
C GLN A 80 16.22 18.97 -14.52
N GLU A 81 15.08 18.80 -13.87
CA GLU A 81 14.82 17.81 -12.85
C GLU A 81 15.01 16.39 -13.41
N HIS A 82 15.44 15.46 -12.56
CA HIS A 82 15.60 14.05 -12.91
C HIS A 82 14.93 13.16 -11.87
N ILE A 83 14.52 11.97 -12.29
CA ILE A 83 13.90 10.94 -11.46
C ILE A 83 14.84 9.75 -11.42
N SER A 84 14.97 9.08 -10.27
CA SER A 84 15.69 7.81 -10.17
C SER A 84 14.68 6.67 -10.05
N PHE A 85 14.74 5.71 -10.98
CA PHE A 85 14.00 4.46 -10.91
C PHE A 85 14.94 3.38 -10.39
N GLU A 86 14.57 2.72 -9.30
CA GLU A 86 15.52 1.94 -8.52
C GLU A 86 14.99 0.54 -8.23
N VAL A 87 15.91 -0.43 -8.30
CA VAL A 87 15.67 -1.79 -7.83
C VAL A 87 16.77 -2.09 -6.82
N ALA A 88 16.39 -2.40 -5.58
CA ALA A 88 17.34 -2.74 -4.54
C ALA A 88 16.97 -4.06 -3.87
N SER A 89 17.98 -4.91 -3.69
CA SER A 89 17.89 -6.12 -2.88
C SER A 89 18.55 -5.84 -1.53
N ILE A 90 17.74 -5.87 -0.47
CA ILE A 90 18.14 -5.54 0.91
C ILE A 90 17.63 -6.63 1.83
N GLY A 91 18.51 -7.30 2.56
CA GLY A 91 18.12 -8.40 3.45
C GLY A 91 17.39 -9.52 2.70
N ASN A 92 17.87 -9.83 1.50
CA ASN A 92 17.27 -10.77 0.56
C ASN A 92 15.79 -10.46 0.25
N ARG A 93 15.46 -9.18 0.11
CA ARG A 93 14.15 -8.69 -0.35
C ARG A 93 14.34 -7.68 -1.45
N ILE A 94 13.76 -7.94 -2.61
CA ILE A 94 13.80 -7.06 -3.78
C ILE A 94 12.62 -6.10 -3.69
N ARG A 95 12.92 -4.80 -3.73
CA ARG A 95 11.93 -3.72 -3.76
C ARG A 95 12.21 -2.77 -4.92
N PHE A 96 11.13 -2.19 -5.43
CA PHE A 96 11.14 -1.19 -6.48
C PHE A 96 10.88 0.18 -5.86
N TYR A 97 11.63 1.19 -6.30
CA TYR A 97 11.51 2.53 -5.78
C TYR A 97 11.53 3.58 -6.88
N VAL A 98 10.94 4.73 -6.59
CA VAL A 98 11.05 5.93 -7.40
C VAL A 98 11.47 7.08 -6.49
N TRP A 99 12.64 7.65 -6.75
CA TRP A 99 13.11 8.86 -6.09
C TRP A 99 12.79 10.07 -6.96
N VAL A 100 12.02 11.00 -6.42
CA VAL A 100 11.43 12.12 -7.15
C VAL A 100 11.52 13.40 -6.32
N PRO A 101 11.71 14.58 -6.95
CA PRO A 101 11.52 15.87 -6.25
C PRO A 101 10.11 15.98 -5.66
N GLU A 102 9.97 16.50 -4.43
CA GLU A 102 8.70 16.50 -3.69
C GLU A 102 7.57 17.19 -4.47
N HIS A 103 7.86 18.29 -5.16
CA HIS A 103 6.89 19.03 -5.96
C HIS A 103 6.35 18.24 -7.18
N LEU A 104 7.07 17.20 -7.64
CA LEU A 104 6.64 16.33 -8.73
C LEU A 104 5.98 15.03 -8.24
N ARG A 105 5.93 14.79 -6.93
CA ARG A 105 5.42 13.55 -6.33
C ARG A 105 4.04 13.17 -6.86
N ASN A 106 3.06 14.07 -6.73
CA ASN A 106 1.68 13.80 -7.14
C ASN A 106 1.56 13.52 -8.66
N PHE A 107 2.38 14.21 -9.46
CA PHE A 107 2.41 14.00 -10.90
C PHE A 107 2.95 12.60 -11.24
N VAL A 108 4.08 12.22 -10.63
CA VAL A 108 4.70 10.90 -10.84
C VAL A 108 3.80 9.77 -10.33
N GLU A 109 3.24 9.89 -9.12
CA GLU A 109 2.25 8.94 -8.60
C GLU A 109 1.08 8.78 -9.57
N GLY A 110 0.54 9.89 -10.09
CA GLY A 110 -0.52 9.89 -11.10
C GLY A 110 -0.15 9.13 -12.39
N GLN A 111 1.05 9.36 -12.93
CA GLN A 111 1.52 8.66 -14.14
C GLN A 111 1.75 7.17 -13.90
N VAL A 112 2.27 6.80 -12.73
CA VAL A 112 2.43 5.39 -12.34
C VAL A 112 1.05 4.74 -12.21
N TYR A 113 0.09 5.35 -11.52
CA TYR A 113 -1.28 4.83 -11.38
C TYR A 113 -2.06 4.73 -12.70
N ALA A 114 -1.78 5.61 -13.66
CA ALA A 114 -2.41 5.56 -14.98
C ALA A 114 -2.06 4.27 -15.74
N GLN A 115 -0.80 3.81 -15.62
CA GLN A 115 -0.31 2.62 -16.31
C GLN A 115 -0.38 1.35 -15.46
N TYR A 116 -0.25 1.50 -14.14
CA TYR A 116 -0.29 0.43 -13.14
C TYR A 116 -1.36 0.72 -12.07
N PRO A 117 -2.66 0.54 -12.37
CA PRO A 117 -3.76 0.96 -11.49
C PRO A 117 -3.79 0.30 -10.12
N THR A 118 -3.20 -0.88 -10.00
CA THR A 118 -3.24 -1.78 -8.83
C THR A 118 -1.96 -1.76 -8.01
N VAL A 119 -0.92 -1.03 -8.45
CA VAL A 119 0.31 -0.86 -7.66
C VAL A 119 0.01 -0.10 -6.38
N GLN A 120 0.63 -0.46 -5.28
CA GLN A 120 0.55 0.34 -4.06
C GLN A 120 1.79 1.21 -3.96
N ILE A 121 1.57 2.52 -3.80
CA ILE A 121 2.63 3.50 -3.66
C ILE A 121 2.56 4.05 -2.24
N HIS A 122 3.68 4.05 -1.55
CA HIS A 122 3.81 4.69 -0.24
C HIS A 122 5.18 5.34 -0.12
N VAL A 123 5.26 6.38 0.70
CA VAL A 123 6.53 7.03 1.03
C VAL A 123 7.33 6.09 1.91
N ALA A 124 8.59 5.89 1.59
CA ALA A 124 9.49 5.10 2.43
C ALA A 124 9.69 5.83 3.77
N ASP A 125 9.53 5.12 4.89
CA ASP A 125 9.75 5.66 6.23
C ASP A 125 11.19 6.20 6.38
N GLU A 126 12.15 5.49 5.80
CA GLU A 126 13.56 5.89 5.72
C GLU A 126 14.12 5.59 4.32
N ASP A 127 14.98 6.49 3.81
CA ASP A 127 15.73 6.24 2.59
C ASP A 127 16.75 5.13 2.83
N TYR A 128 16.59 3.99 2.14
CA TYR A 128 17.43 2.82 2.34
C TYR A 128 18.92 3.09 2.11
N THR A 129 19.27 4.14 1.33
CA THR A 129 20.67 4.54 1.08
C THR A 129 21.28 5.33 2.23
N LYS A 130 20.47 5.90 3.12
CA LYS A 130 20.92 6.70 4.28
C LYS A 130 21.14 5.88 5.55
N ARG A 131 20.82 4.59 5.52
CA ARG A 131 21.09 3.67 6.63
C ARG A 131 22.57 3.66 7.00
N ASP A 132 22.85 3.33 8.26
CA ASP A 132 24.21 3.23 8.75
C ASP A 132 24.89 1.99 8.16
N PHE A 133 25.91 2.23 7.34
CA PHE A 133 26.76 1.19 6.73
C PHE A 133 28.14 1.13 7.38
N SER A 134 28.32 1.70 8.58
CA SER A 134 29.56 1.62 9.36
C SER A 134 30.04 0.17 9.57
N LYS A 135 29.10 -0.78 9.60
CA LYS A 135 29.34 -2.22 9.76
C LYS A 135 29.56 -2.98 8.44
N VAL A 136 29.49 -2.30 7.28
CA VAL A 136 29.68 -2.91 5.96
C VAL A 136 31.09 -2.55 5.45
N PRO A 137 32.07 -3.46 5.55
CA PRO A 137 33.47 -3.12 5.27
C PRO A 137 33.80 -3.00 3.78
N VAL A 138 32.92 -3.49 2.88
CA VAL A 138 33.17 -3.49 1.44
C VAL A 138 32.03 -2.83 0.68
N ILE A 139 32.38 -1.77 -0.04
CA ILE A 139 31.52 -1.10 -1.02
C ILE A 139 32.15 -1.30 -2.39
N HIS A 140 31.37 -1.71 -3.38
CA HIS A 140 31.80 -1.82 -4.78
C HIS A 140 30.79 -1.10 -5.67
N THR A 141 31.19 0.02 -6.25
CA THR A 141 30.36 0.84 -7.13
C THR A 141 30.80 0.70 -8.57
N ALA A 142 29.87 0.68 -9.51
CA ALA A 142 30.15 0.74 -10.95
C ALA A 142 29.05 1.49 -11.71
N GLU A 143 29.37 1.95 -12.91
CA GLU A 143 28.40 2.54 -13.83
C GLU A 143 28.30 1.69 -15.10
N ILE A 144 27.09 1.63 -15.66
CA ILE A 144 26.85 1.02 -16.96
C ILE A 144 26.80 2.14 -18.01
N THR A 145 27.56 1.99 -19.10
CA THR A 145 27.62 2.94 -20.22
C THR A 145 27.50 2.21 -21.55
N LEU A 146 27.21 2.94 -22.63
CA LEU A 146 27.10 2.36 -23.97
C LEU A 146 28.45 1.94 -24.57
N SER A 147 28.44 0.85 -25.33
CA SER A 147 29.60 0.33 -26.05
C SER A 147 29.91 1.14 -27.31
N ASP A 148 28.87 1.56 -28.04
CA ASP A 148 28.91 2.32 -29.30
C ASP A 148 28.14 3.66 -29.17
N SER A 149 27.99 4.39 -30.27
CA SER A 149 27.29 5.67 -30.39
C SER A 149 25.87 5.64 -29.79
N GLU A 150 25.53 6.64 -28.98
CA GLU A 150 24.17 6.83 -28.42
C GLU A 150 23.07 6.99 -29.48
N ALA A 151 23.43 7.22 -30.75
CA ALA A 151 22.48 7.24 -31.86
C ALA A 151 21.90 5.86 -32.19
N LEU A 152 22.60 4.77 -31.80
CA LEU A 152 22.13 3.40 -32.02
C LEU A 152 21.37 2.88 -30.79
N PRO A 153 20.30 2.09 -31.00
CA PRO A 153 19.56 1.50 -29.91
C PRO A 153 20.27 0.28 -29.31
N ILE A 154 20.01 0.01 -28.04
CA ILE A 154 20.18 -1.33 -27.45
C ILE A 154 19.07 -2.28 -27.95
N LEU A 155 19.17 -3.58 -27.67
CA LEU A 155 18.02 -4.47 -27.84
C LEU A 155 16.93 -4.05 -26.84
N THR A 156 15.69 -3.98 -27.31
CA THR A 156 14.52 -3.52 -26.55
C THR A 156 13.53 -4.65 -26.32
N PHE A 157 12.59 -4.46 -25.39
CA PHE A 157 11.60 -5.47 -24.97
C PHE A 157 10.85 -6.18 -26.12
N PRO A 158 10.54 -5.56 -27.29
CA PRO A 158 9.91 -6.28 -28.40
C PRO A 158 10.77 -7.41 -28.98
N SER A 159 12.09 -7.40 -28.74
CA SER A 159 13.03 -8.42 -29.20
C SER A 159 13.16 -9.62 -28.26
N PHE A 160 12.49 -9.60 -27.10
CA PHE A 160 12.61 -10.65 -26.09
C PHE A 160 11.33 -11.49 -26.00
N GLU A 161 11.49 -12.82 -25.90
CA GLU A 161 10.36 -13.74 -25.66
C GLU A 161 9.94 -13.75 -24.18
N VAL A 162 10.91 -13.53 -23.29
CA VAL A 162 10.75 -13.49 -21.83
C VAL A 162 11.15 -12.11 -21.33
N ASP A 163 10.47 -11.64 -20.29
CA ASP A 163 10.74 -10.35 -19.67
C ASP A 163 12.24 -10.19 -19.30
N PRO A 164 12.93 -9.15 -19.83
CA PRO A 164 14.36 -8.93 -19.55
C PRO A 164 14.65 -8.61 -18.08
N LEU A 165 13.68 -8.12 -17.28
CA LEU A 165 13.87 -7.94 -15.84
C LEU A 165 14.06 -9.26 -15.10
N ALA A 166 13.54 -10.37 -15.61
CA ALA A 166 13.64 -11.67 -14.94
C ALA A 166 15.11 -12.06 -14.67
N ALA A 167 16.02 -11.77 -15.62
CA ALA A 167 17.46 -12.04 -15.44
C ALA A 167 18.09 -11.15 -14.35
N ILE A 168 17.67 -9.87 -14.29
CA ILE A 168 18.14 -8.90 -13.31
C ILE A 168 17.66 -9.30 -11.91
N THR A 169 16.36 -9.53 -11.75
CA THR A 169 15.75 -9.91 -10.46
C THR A 169 16.27 -11.27 -9.98
N ALA A 170 16.44 -12.25 -10.87
CA ALA A 170 17.01 -13.55 -10.52
C ALA A 170 18.47 -13.47 -10.03
N THR A 171 19.22 -12.45 -10.44
CA THR A 171 20.56 -12.21 -9.89
C THR A 171 20.51 -11.51 -8.53
N LEU A 172 19.54 -10.60 -8.35
CA LEU A 172 19.30 -9.92 -7.08
C LEU A 172 18.78 -10.84 -5.97
N SER A 173 18.07 -11.93 -6.31
CA SER A 173 17.54 -12.89 -5.34
C SER A 173 18.58 -13.88 -4.81
N LYS A 174 19.76 -13.96 -5.44
CA LYS A 174 20.87 -14.85 -5.07
C LYS A 174 21.84 -14.21 -4.08
N LEU A 175 21.49 -13.09 -3.45
CA LEU A 175 22.30 -12.51 -2.38
C LEU A 175 22.08 -13.37 -1.12
N GLU A 176 23.15 -14.02 -0.67
CA GLU A 176 23.09 -15.07 0.35
C GLU A 176 23.72 -14.63 1.68
N GLY A 177 24.58 -13.61 1.67
CA GLY A 177 25.24 -13.15 2.89
C GLY A 177 24.37 -12.23 3.74
N GLU A 178 24.42 -12.42 5.07
CA GLU A 178 23.78 -11.49 6.02
C GLU A 178 24.34 -10.08 5.82
N GLY A 179 23.44 -9.12 5.52
CA GLY A 179 23.82 -7.73 5.27
C GLY A 179 24.38 -7.44 3.87
N GLU A 180 24.33 -8.39 2.92
CA GLU A 180 24.59 -8.09 1.51
C GLU A 180 23.45 -7.26 0.91
N GLU A 181 23.83 -6.22 0.15
CA GLU A 181 22.89 -5.41 -0.61
C GLU A 181 23.41 -5.17 -2.04
N MET A 182 22.48 -5.10 -2.98
CA MET A 182 22.76 -4.70 -4.36
C MET A 182 21.71 -3.69 -4.80
N TRP A 183 22.16 -2.55 -5.32
CA TRP A 183 21.32 -1.46 -5.76
C TRP A 183 21.55 -1.21 -7.25
N ILE A 184 20.47 -0.99 -7.97
CA ILE A 184 20.44 -0.56 -9.36
C ILE A 184 19.69 0.77 -9.39
N HIS A 185 20.35 1.82 -9.84
CA HIS A 185 19.75 3.14 -10.05
C HIS A 185 19.72 3.44 -11.55
N VAL A 186 18.54 3.75 -12.06
CA VAL A 186 18.32 4.25 -13.42
C VAL A 186 17.84 5.69 -13.30
N LEU A 187 18.80 6.63 -13.38
CA LEU A 187 18.50 8.06 -13.32
C LEU A 187 18.08 8.52 -14.72
N ALA A 188 16.91 9.14 -14.83
CA ALA A 188 16.33 9.59 -16.08
C ALA A 188 15.96 11.08 -16.00
N ARG A 189 16.42 11.85 -16.98
CA ARG A 189 16.12 13.28 -17.16
C ARG A 189 15.50 13.49 -18.54
N PRO A 190 14.28 14.06 -18.66
CA PRO A 190 13.69 14.31 -19.96
C PRO A 190 14.53 15.34 -20.74
N ILE A 191 14.58 15.20 -22.07
CA ILE A 191 15.30 16.12 -22.97
C ILE A 191 14.44 16.52 -24.17
N ASP A 192 14.69 17.72 -24.70
CA ASP A 192 14.02 18.19 -25.92
C ASP A 192 14.38 17.35 -27.15
N ASP A 193 13.44 17.27 -28.10
CA ASP A 193 13.51 16.58 -29.41
C ASP A 193 14.68 17.00 -30.31
N ASN A 194 15.38 18.09 -29.95
CA ASN A 194 16.61 18.49 -30.61
C ASN A 194 17.71 17.39 -30.56
N TRP A 195 17.57 16.38 -29.71
CA TRP A 195 18.49 15.26 -29.64
C TRP A 195 18.52 14.43 -30.94
N HIS A 196 17.42 14.38 -31.71
CA HIS A 196 17.36 13.70 -33.00
C HIS A 196 18.37 14.25 -34.01
N LYS A 197 18.78 15.53 -33.86
CA LYS A 197 19.85 16.13 -34.68
C LYS A 197 21.18 15.41 -34.51
N LYS A 198 21.45 14.80 -33.34
CA LYS A 198 22.65 13.97 -33.13
C LYS A 198 22.56 12.67 -33.93
N SER A 199 21.40 12.02 -33.94
CA SER A 199 21.15 10.83 -34.76
C SER A 199 21.25 11.15 -36.24
N ALA A 200 20.68 12.28 -36.70
CA ALA A 200 20.78 12.73 -38.08
C ALA A 200 22.25 12.94 -38.53
N ARG A 201 23.08 13.62 -37.72
CA ARG A 201 24.52 13.78 -37.98
C ARG A 201 25.26 12.45 -38.01
N PHE A 202 24.86 11.49 -37.18
CA PHE A 202 25.43 10.15 -37.17
C PHE A 202 25.09 9.40 -38.46
N ILE A 203 23.82 9.44 -38.90
CA ILE A 203 23.35 8.85 -40.16
C ILE A 203 24.08 9.47 -41.35
N GLU A 204 24.20 10.79 -41.39
CA GLU A 204 24.91 11.52 -42.44
C GLU A 204 26.40 11.12 -42.50
N ARG A 205 27.03 10.92 -41.34
CA ARG A 205 28.42 10.43 -41.26
C ARG A 205 28.58 9.01 -41.81
N ILE A 206 27.61 8.14 -41.59
CA ILE A 206 27.60 6.79 -42.16
C ILE A 206 27.39 6.86 -43.68
N ARG A 207 26.40 7.64 -44.14
CA ARG A 207 26.10 7.82 -45.58
C ARG A 207 27.25 8.46 -46.36
N SER A 208 27.98 9.39 -45.76
CA SER A 208 29.16 10.04 -46.37
C SER A 208 30.44 9.20 -46.30
N GLY A 209 30.38 8.00 -45.71
CA GLY A 209 31.50 7.05 -45.73
C GLY A 209 32.62 7.37 -44.73
N GLY A 210 32.28 7.88 -43.54
CA GLY A 210 33.14 7.83 -42.35
C GLY A 210 34.51 8.49 -42.49
N GLY A 211 34.56 9.82 -42.56
CA GLY A 211 35.84 10.54 -42.46
C GLY A 211 35.70 12.05 -42.53
N THR A 212 35.54 12.71 -41.38
CA THR A 212 35.86 14.14 -41.26
C THR A 212 37.31 14.24 -40.79
N SER A 213 38.28 14.14 -41.71
CA SER A 213 39.66 14.48 -41.39
C SER A 213 39.74 16.00 -41.22
N THR A 214 40.00 16.45 -40.00
CA THR A 214 40.29 17.85 -39.68
C THR A 214 41.61 18.33 -40.29
N THR A 215 42.36 17.47 -40.97
CA THR A 215 43.50 17.78 -41.85
C THR A 215 43.09 18.14 -43.27
N GLY A 216 41.84 17.90 -43.69
CA GLY A 216 41.37 18.16 -45.04
C GLY A 216 41.18 19.64 -45.37
N TRP A 217 40.63 20.45 -44.46
CA TRP A 217 40.27 21.86 -44.76
C TRP A 217 41.47 22.77 -45.07
N LEU A 218 42.66 22.45 -44.54
CA LEU A 218 43.89 23.19 -44.85
C LEU A 218 44.56 22.70 -46.14
N GLY A 219 44.38 21.42 -46.52
CA GLY A 219 44.92 20.86 -47.76
C GLY A 219 44.04 21.10 -48.99
N THR A 220 42.71 21.07 -48.83
CA THR A 220 41.76 21.34 -49.92
C THR A 220 41.69 22.81 -50.29
N ALA A 221 41.94 23.72 -49.34
CA ALA A 221 42.00 25.15 -49.63
C ALA A 221 43.16 25.55 -50.56
N LEU A 222 44.26 24.78 -50.59
CA LEU A 222 45.39 25.04 -51.51
C LEU A 222 45.32 24.24 -52.81
N GLY A 223 44.64 23.09 -52.81
CA GLY A 223 44.43 22.28 -54.03
C GLY A 223 43.28 22.76 -54.93
N ALA A 224 42.31 23.51 -54.38
CA ALA A 224 41.13 23.97 -55.12
C ALA A 224 41.41 25.08 -56.15
N LEU A 225 42.64 25.62 -56.21
CA LEU A 225 43.01 26.61 -57.22
C LEU A 225 43.38 25.99 -58.58
N TRP A 226 43.77 24.69 -58.65
CA TRP A 226 44.44 24.10 -59.82
C TRP A 226 43.80 22.84 -60.43
N ALA A 227 42.54 22.49 -60.12
CA ALA A 227 41.86 21.33 -60.70
C ALA A 227 40.65 21.72 -61.59
N PRO A 228 40.52 21.19 -62.83
CA PRO A 228 39.35 21.42 -63.69
C PRO A 228 38.12 20.64 -63.17
N PRO A 229 36.89 21.11 -63.44
CA PRO A 229 35.70 20.50 -62.88
C PRO A 229 35.36 19.21 -63.63
N SER A 230 35.51 18.07 -62.96
CA SER A 230 34.88 16.81 -63.40
C SER A 230 33.83 16.38 -62.37
N GLU A 231 32.56 16.42 -62.77
CA GLU A 231 31.47 15.80 -62.05
C GLU A 231 31.72 14.29 -61.96
N THR A 232 32.08 13.82 -60.77
CA THR A 232 32.11 12.39 -60.46
C THR A 232 31.31 12.17 -59.19
N THR A 233 29.99 12.17 -59.32
CA THR A 233 29.08 11.76 -58.24
C THR A 233 29.15 10.24 -58.10
N THR A 234 30.19 9.75 -57.42
CA THR A 234 30.29 8.35 -57.03
C THR A 234 29.30 8.10 -55.89
N THR A 235 28.11 7.59 -56.20
CA THR A 235 27.21 7.02 -55.19
C THR A 235 27.88 5.79 -54.58
N LYS A 236 28.42 5.95 -53.38
CA LYS A 236 29.12 4.88 -52.64
C LYS A 236 28.07 3.88 -52.14
N ASP A 237 28.17 2.62 -52.55
CA ASP A 237 27.27 1.55 -52.06
C ASP A 237 27.44 1.34 -50.56
N ILE A 238 26.36 1.57 -49.81
CA ILE A 238 26.32 1.40 -48.35
C ILE A 238 26.19 -0.10 -48.03
N SER A 239 27.02 -0.62 -47.12
CA SER A 239 26.94 -2.01 -46.65
C SER A 239 25.57 -2.33 -46.04
N GLU A 240 25.06 -3.56 -46.19
CA GLU A 240 23.83 -4.03 -45.52
C GLU A 240 23.86 -3.82 -44.00
N ARG A 241 25.05 -3.92 -43.41
CA ARG A 241 25.28 -3.62 -41.99
C ARG A 241 25.01 -2.15 -41.66
N ASP A 242 25.47 -1.25 -42.50
CA ASP A 242 25.28 0.19 -42.31
C ASP A 242 23.86 0.63 -42.63
N LYS A 243 23.20 0.00 -43.62
CA LYS A 243 21.77 0.21 -43.89
C LYS A 243 20.92 -0.11 -42.67
N SER A 244 21.11 -1.29 -42.06
CA SER A 244 20.36 -1.67 -40.84
C SER A 244 20.66 -0.75 -39.65
N ARG A 245 21.90 -0.30 -39.47
CA ARG A 245 22.27 0.69 -38.44
C ARG A 245 21.61 2.06 -38.68
N ILE A 246 21.51 2.50 -39.93
CA ILE A 246 20.79 3.73 -40.31
C ILE A 246 19.31 3.60 -39.95
N THR A 247 18.65 2.53 -40.39
CA THR A 247 17.21 2.30 -40.09
C THR A 247 16.95 2.29 -38.60
N ALA A 248 17.75 1.54 -37.83
CA ALA A 248 17.60 1.47 -36.38
C ALA A 248 17.83 2.83 -35.68
N ALA A 249 18.79 3.63 -36.15
CA ALA A 249 19.03 4.97 -35.64
C ALA A 249 17.88 5.94 -35.98
N GLU A 250 17.30 5.83 -37.18
CA GLU A 250 16.12 6.60 -37.59
C GLU A 250 14.91 6.24 -36.72
N GLU A 251 14.63 4.95 -36.51
CA GLU A 251 13.53 4.48 -35.66
C GLU A 251 13.69 4.92 -34.20
N LYS A 252 14.89 4.77 -33.62
CA LYS A 252 15.20 5.27 -32.28
C LYS A 252 14.87 6.76 -32.14
N SER A 253 15.19 7.54 -33.17
CA SER A 253 14.96 8.98 -33.23
C SER A 253 13.51 9.42 -33.52
N ARG A 254 12.53 8.51 -33.52
CA ARG A 254 11.11 8.89 -33.65
C ARG A 254 10.38 9.00 -32.31
N LYS A 255 11.02 8.54 -31.23
CA LYS A 255 10.43 8.46 -29.90
C LYS A 255 11.00 9.54 -28.97
N LEU A 256 10.28 9.86 -27.90
CA LEU A 256 10.73 10.82 -26.89
C LEU A 256 12.03 10.34 -26.23
N GLY A 257 12.90 11.29 -25.89
CA GLY A 257 14.25 11.01 -25.38
C GLY A 257 14.45 11.39 -23.92
N TYR A 258 15.32 10.65 -23.26
CA TYR A 258 15.83 10.88 -21.92
C TYR A 258 17.36 10.85 -21.92
N GLN A 259 17.97 11.74 -21.16
CA GLN A 259 19.32 11.53 -20.65
C GLN A 259 19.24 10.51 -19.52
N VAL A 260 20.05 9.47 -19.60
CA VAL A 260 20.02 8.35 -18.68
C VAL A 260 21.41 8.09 -18.10
N LYS A 261 21.44 7.73 -16.82
CA LYS A 261 22.63 7.23 -16.14
C LYS A 261 22.27 5.99 -15.32
N VAL A 262 22.99 4.90 -15.56
CA VAL A 262 22.76 3.61 -14.89
C VAL A 262 23.92 3.31 -13.94
N ARG A 263 23.57 3.08 -12.69
CA ARG A 263 24.50 2.97 -11.56
C ARG A 263 24.24 1.69 -10.80
N LEU A 264 25.30 0.97 -10.47
CA LEU A 264 25.28 -0.26 -9.68
C LEU A 264 26.10 -0.04 -8.40
N ALA A 265 25.57 -0.47 -7.27
CA ALA A 265 26.30 -0.48 -6.00
C ALA A 265 26.07 -1.81 -5.29
N TYR A 266 27.17 -2.45 -4.87
CA TYR A 266 27.15 -3.59 -3.99
C TYR A 266 27.74 -3.19 -2.64
N LEU A 267 27.10 -3.66 -1.57
CA LEU A 267 27.49 -3.47 -0.19
C LEU A 267 27.57 -4.85 0.46
N GLY A 268 28.68 -5.17 1.11
CA GLY A 268 28.88 -6.46 1.75
C GLY A 268 30.17 -6.56 2.55
N THR A 269 30.60 -7.78 2.81
CA THR A 269 31.72 -8.06 3.72
C THR A 269 33.03 -8.43 3.01
N ASP A 270 32.96 -9.05 1.83
CA ASP A 270 34.13 -9.56 1.11
C ASP A 270 34.31 -8.93 -0.28
N LYS A 271 35.56 -8.58 -0.61
CA LYS A 271 35.92 -7.98 -1.92
C LYS A 271 35.84 -8.98 -3.06
N THR A 272 36.08 -10.27 -2.82
CA THR A 272 36.01 -11.29 -3.88
C THR A 272 34.55 -11.53 -4.26
N THR A 273 33.69 -11.73 -3.27
CA THR A 273 32.24 -11.80 -3.44
C THR A 273 31.71 -10.52 -4.10
N ALA A 274 32.14 -9.33 -3.67
CA ALA A 274 31.75 -8.08 -4.30
C ALA A 274 32.07 -8.00 -5.80
N ARG A 275 33.23 -8.54 -6.23
CA ARG A 275 33.57 -8.61 -7.67
C ARG A 275 32.69 -9.60 -8.39
N LEU A 276 32.47 -10.79 -7.83
CA LEU A 276 31.63 -11.83 -8.43
C LEU A 276 30.18 -11.36 -8.58
N ARG A 277 29.59 -10.76 -7.54
CA ARG A 277 28.21 -10.23 -7.55
C ARG A 277 28.07 -9.08 -8.54
N MET A 278 29.04 -8.16 -8.58
CA MET A 278 29.03 -7.08 -9.58
C MET A 278 29.18 -7.61 -11.01
N GLN A 279 30.05 -8.60 -11.24
CA GLN A 279 30.20 -9.23 -12.56
C GLN A 279 28.94 -9.97 -12.99
N ALA A 280 28.29 -10.70 -12.08
CA ALA A 280 27.01 -11.35 -12.33
C ALA A 280 25.95 -10.32 -12.72
N MET A 281 25.85 -9.22 -11.97
CA MET A 281 24.91 -8.14 -12.26
C MET A 281 25.20 -7.47 -13.61
N VAL A 282 26.45 -7.10 -13.90
CA VAL A 282 26.83 -6.56 -15.21
C VAL A 282 26.57 -7.57 -16.34
N GLY A 283 26.67 -8.86 -16.04
CA GLY A 283 26.37 -9.96 -16.96
C GLY A 283 24.92 -9.96 -17.44
N THR A 284 23.95 -9.62 -16.57
CA THR A 284 22.53 -9.57 -16.97
C THR A 284 22.28 -8.48 -18.00
N PHE A 285 22.98 -7.34 -17.91
CA PHE A 285 22.86 -6.24 -18.88
C PHE A 285 23.39 -6.63 -20.27
N LYS A 286 24.21 -7.68 -20.41
CA LYS A 286 24.68 -8.13 -21.73
C LYS A 286 23.56 -8.65 -22.63
N GLN A 287 22.41 -9.04 -22.08
CA GLN A 287 21.26 -9.47 -22.87
C GLN A 287 20.72 -8.37 -23.79
N PHE A 288 20.97 -7.10 -23.45
CA PHE A 288 20.57 -5.95 -24.26
C PHE A 288 21.58 -5.62 -25.38
N ASN A 289 22.67 -6.38 -25.48
CA ASN A 289 23.72 -6.10 -26.46
C ASN A 289 23.39 -6.71 -27.81
N SER A 290 23.50 -5.91 -28.86
CA SER A 290 23.52 -6.39 -30.24
C SER A 290 24.95 -6.42 -30.78
N THR A 291 25.27 -7.40 -31.62
CA THR A 291 26.54 -7.44 -32.36
C THR A 291 26.61 -6.37 -33.45
N ASN A 292 25.45 -5.89 -33.92
CA ASN A 292 25.36 -4.88 -34.98
C ASN A 292 24.98 -3.48 -34.48
N LEU A 293 24.19 -3.39 -33.41
CA LEU A 293 23.70 -2.12 -32.86
C LEU A 293 24.54 -1.69 -31.64
N ASN A 294 23.89 -1.24 -30.56
CA ASN A 294 24.57 -0.85 -29.33
C ASN A 294 24.51 -1.96 -28.27
N GLY A 295 25.16 -1.71 -27.15
CA GLY A 295 25.13 -2.55 -25.97
C GLY A 295 25.76 -1.85 -24.76
N PHE A 296 25.82 -2.57 -23.66
CA PHE A 296 26.36 -2.09 -22.40
C PHE A 296 27.79 -2.56 -22.14
N LYS A 297 28.56 -1.68 -21.50
CA LYS A 297 29.87 -1.96 -20.90
C LYS A 297 29.96 -1.30 -19.52
N ILE A 298 30.77 -1.89 -18.65
CA ILE A 298 31.05 -1.35 -17.32
C ILE A 298 32.07 -0.20 -17.41
N ARG A 299 31.90 0.83 -16.58
CA ARG A 299 32.84 1.94 -16.40
C ARG A 299 32.94 2.32 -14.92
N GLY A 300 34.10 2.83 -14.51
CA GLY A 300 34.25 3.49 -13.21
C GLY A 300 34.16 2.58 -11.98
N ALA A 301 34.35 1.26 -12.16
CA ALA A 301 34.37 0.29 -11.06
C ALA A 301 35.36 0.71 -9.96
N SER A 302 34.90 0.75 -8.71
CA SER A 302 35.69 1.29 -7.60
C SER A 302 35.26 0.71 -6.26
N PHE A 303 36.23 0.55 -5.37
CA PHE A 303 36.04 0.14 -3.97
C PHE A 303 36.15 1.33 -3.00
N ASP A 304 36.15 2.56 -3.51
CA ASP A 304 36.25 3.76 -2.69
C ASP A 304 34.92 4.02 -1.96
N PRO A 305 34.87 3.96 -0.62
CA PRO A 305 33.64 4.19 0.13
C PRO A 305 33.12 5.63 -0.03
N VAL A 306 33.97 6.60 -0.38
CA VAL A 306 33.56 7.99 -0.60
C VAL A 306 32.60 8.09 -1.79
N LYS A 307 32.76 7.24 -2.82
CA LYS A 307 31.88 7.23 -3.98
C LYS A 307 30.44 6.84 -3.65
N LEU A 308 30.19 6.15 -2.53
CA LEU A 308 28.83 5.83 -2.09
C LEU A 308 27.99 7.11 -1.88
N ALA A 309 28.62 8.24 -1.51
CA ALA A 309 27.93 9.51 -1.35
C ALA A 309 27.26 9.99 -2.64
N GLU A 310 27.82 9.69 -3.82
CA GLU A 310 27.21 10.03 -5.11
C GLU A 310 25.95 9.21 -5.39
N TYR A 311 25.92 7.95 -4.94
CA TYR A 311 24.78 7.04 -5.09
C TYR A 311 23.67 7.40 -4.09
N ARG A 312 24.03 7.76 -2.85
CA ARG A 312 23.11 8.25 -1.83
C ARG A 312 22.39 9.53 -2.24
N SER A 313 23.15 10.48 -2.79
CA SER A 313 22.60 11.77 -3.24
C SER A 313 21.85 11.69 -4.55
N ARG A 314 22.01 10.60 -5.32
CA ARG A 314 21.42 10.41 -6.65
C ARG A 314 21.69 11.59 -7.59
N PHE A 315 22.83 12.27 -7.44
CA PHE A 315 23.14 13.43 -8.27
C PHE A 315 23.42 13.01 -9.72
N PHE A 316 22.77 13.69 -10.66
CA PHE A 316 22.94 13.50 -12.10
C PHE A 316 23.40 14.80 -12.77
N ILE A 317 24.69 15.11 -12.65
CA ILE A 317 25.27 16.37 -13.16
C ILE A 317 25.91 16.20 -14.54
N ASP A 318 26.47 15.02 -14.82
CA ASP A 318 27.07 14.72 -16.11
C ASP A 318 26.03 14.52 -17.23
N LYS A 319 26.52 14.27 -18.45
CA LYS A 319 25.66 14.16 -19.64
C LYS A 319 25.00 12.79 -19.81
N GLY A 320 25.41 11.77 -19.05
CA GLY A 320 24.96 10.39 -19.23
C GLY A 320 25.09 9.92 -20.68
N PHE A 321 24.09 9.17 -21.12
CA PHE A 321 23.84 8.82 -22.53
C PHE A 321 22.35 8.96 -22.84
N ILE A 322 21.98 8.93 -24.12
CA ILE A 322 20.58 9.12 -24.54
C ILE A 322 19.88 7.79 -24.82
N PHE A 323 18.74 7.60 -24.18
CA PHE A 323 17.76 6.56 -24.48
C PHE A 323 16.44 7.16 -24.90
N ASN A 324 15.74 6.48 -25.79
CA ASN A 324 14.33 6.75 -25.99
C ASN A 324 13.48 6.04 -24.92
N ILE A 325 12.17 6.33 -24.91
CA ILE A 325 11.22 5.72 -23.96
C ILE A 325 11.14 4.19 -24.06
N GLU A 326 11.39 3.59 -25.22
CA GLU A 326 11.36 2.13 -25.42
C GLU A 326 12.60 1.47 -24.80
N GLU A 327 13.78 2.03 -25.01
CA GLU A 327 15.03 1.58 -24.39
C GLU A 327 14.98 1.74 -22.87
N LEU A 328 14.41 2.84 -22.38
CA LEU A 328 14.24 3.08 -20.95
C LEU A 328 13.22 2.10 -20.33
N ALA A 329 12.09 1.84 -20.99
CA ALA A 329 11.09 0.84 -20.59
C ALA A 329 11.65 -0.58 -20.59
N SER A 330 12.57 -0.89 -21.51
CA SER A 330 13.25 -2.19 -21.55
C SER A 330 14.18 -2.41 -20.36
N LEU A 331 14.69 -1.32 -19.77
CA LEU A 331 15.61 -1.37 -18.64
C LEU A 331 14.90 -1.30 -17.29
N TYR A 332 13.81 -0.53 -17.20
CA TYR A 332 13.01 -0.41 -15.99
C TYR A 332 11.52 -0.44 -16.31
N HIS A 333 10.85 -1.44 -15.77
CA HIS A 333 9.40 -1.56 -15.70
C HIS A 333 9.01 -2.32 -14.43
N LEU A 334 7.72 -2.43 -14.15
CA LEU A 334 7.24 -3.22 -13.02
C LEU A 334 7.05 -4.68 -13.44
N PRO A 335 7.45 -5.65 -12.60
CA PRO A 335 7.37 -7.07 -12.94
C PRO A 335 5.91 -7.48 -13.18
N HIS A 336 5.70 -8.29 -14.21
CA HIS A 336 4.39 -8.85 -14.54
C HIS A 336 4.36 -10.36 -14.25
N THR A 337 3.23 -11.02 -14.54
CA THR A 337 2.98 -12.43 -14.18
C THR A 337 4.01 -13.47 -14.63
N THR A 338 4.89 -13.17 -15.59
CA THR A 338 5.95 -14.11 -16.02
C THR A 338 7.19 -14.07 -15.13
N VAL A 339 7.35 -13.03 -14.32
CA VAL A 339 8.50 -12.86 -13.42
C VAL A 339 8.22 -13.58 -12.10
N GLU A 340 8.58 -14.86 -12.02
CA GLU A 340 8.40 -15.70 -10.83
C GLU A 340 9.58 -15.62 -9.84
N THR A 341 10.39 -14.56 -9.91
CA THR A 341 11.59 -14.45 -9.08
C THR A 341 11.21 -14.47 -7.59
N PRO A 342 11.86 -15.31 -6.76
CA PRO A 342 11.63 -15.30 -5.32
C PRO A 342 12.06 -13.96 -4.71
N ASN A 343 11.62 -13.69 -3.48
CA ASN A 343 12.07 -12.56 -2.67
C ASN A 343 11.68 -11.15 -3.17
N ILE A 344 10.91 -11.02 -4.24
CA ILE A 344 10.22 -9.77 -4.57
C ILE A 344 9.15 -9.50 -3.49
N VAL A 345 9.16 -8.28 -2.93
CA VAL A 345 8.12 -7.84 -2.00
C VAL A 345 6.89 -7.45 -2.82
N TRP A 346 5.90 -8.32 -2.79
CA TRP A 346 4.61 -8.11 -3.46
C TRP A 346 3.61 -7.43 -2.52
N ALA A 347 2.69 -6.67 -3.08
CA ALA A 347 1.54 -6.15 -2.35
C ALA A 347 0.73 -7.31 -1.77
N THR A 348 0.46 -7.27 -0.46
CA THR A 348 -0.23 -8.35 0.28
C THR A 348 -1.73 -8.40 0.01
N ALA A 349 -2.34 -7.26 -0.34
CA ALA A 349 -3.76 -7.14 -0.65
C ALA A 349 -3.98 -6.30 -1.91
N LYS A 350 -5.09 -6.53 -2.61
CA LYS A 350 -5.55 -5.60 -3.64
C LYS A 350 -6.31 -4.46 -2.97
N THR A 351 -5.93 -3.22 -3.26
CA THR A 351 -6.73 -2.05 -2.89
C THR A 351 -7.79 -1.81 -3.95
N ALA A 352 -9.02 -1.53 -3.51
CA ALA A 352 -10.12 -1.15 -4.38
C ALA A 352 -10.49 0.32 -4.14
N GLU A 353 -11.03 0.95 -5.17
CA GLU A 353 -11.60 2.29 -5.05
C GLU A 353 -12.80 2.26 -4.10
N PRO A 354 -12.94 3.25 -3.20
CA PRO A 354 -14.14 3.38 -2.40
C PRO A 354 -15.39 3.51 -3.29
N PRO A 355 -16.55 2.96 -2.90
CA PRO A 355 -17.80 3.16 -3.63
C PRO A 355 -18.12 4.64 -3.82
N ALA A 356 -18.65 5.03 -4.98
CA ALA A 356 -19.06 6.42 -5.23
C ALA A 356 -20.15 6.92 -4.25
N THR A 357 -20.91 6.00 -3.66
CA THR A 357 -21.97 6.27 -2.68
C THR A 357 -21.49 6.18 -1.23
N LEU A 358 -20.17 6.12 -1.00
CA LEU A 358 -19.59 6.01 0.34
C LEU A 358 -20.07 7.18 1.23
N PRO A 359 -20.64 6.91 2.42
CA PRO A 359 -21.08 7.97 3.33
C PRO A 359 -19.87 8.71 3.92
N VAL A 360 -19.48 9.83 3.31
CA VAL A 360 -18.36 10.67 3.74
C VAL A 360 -18.80 11.69 4.78
N THR A 361 -17.96 11.96 5.75
CA THR A 361 -18.23 12.95 6.81
C THR A 361 -17.51 14.28 6.59
N GLY A 362 -16.51 14.32 5.70
CA GLY A 362 -15.73 15.53 5.44
C GLY A 362 -14.94 16.02 6.66
N GLY A 363 -14.71 15.15 7.66
CA GLY A 363 -14.09 15.53 8.94
C GLY A 363 -15.00 16.33 9.87
N GLN A 364 -16.29 16.46 9.55
CA GLN A 364 -17.28 17.14 10.37
C GLN A 364 -18.35 16.17 10.88
N PHE A 365 -19.08 16.61 11.90
CA PHE A 365 -20.25 15.92 12.38
C PHE A 365 -21.34 15.97 11.31
N VAL A 366 -21.76 14.81 10.80
CA VAL A 366 -22.84 14.69 9.81
C VAL A 366 -23.96 13.86 10.41
N GLU A 367 -25.12 14.50 10.57
CA GLU A 367 -26.30 13.85 11.10
C GLU A 367 -26.70 12.64 10.25
N GLY A 368 -27.02 11.53 10.91
CA GLY A 368 -27.44 10.30 10.22
C GLY A 368 -26.31 9.43 9.67
N ILE A 369 -25.04 9.76 9.92
CA ILE A 369 -23.88 8.92 9.59
C ILE A 369 -23.14 8.54 10.87
N SER A 370 -22.85 7.25 11.05
CA SER A 370 -21.96 6.76 12.11
C SER A 370 -20.55 6.56 11.57
N PRO A 371 -19.60 7.50 11.79
CA PRO A 371 -18.23 7.37 11.30
C PRO A 371 -17.49 6.22 12.00
N PHE A 372 -16.71 5.46 11.23
CA PHE A 372 -15.90 4.37 11.80
C PHE A 372 -14.61 4.07 11.02
N GLY A 373 -14.33 4.76 9.91
CA GLY A 373 -13.20 4.42 9.06
C GLY A 373 -12.65 5.58 8.23
N ILE A 374 -11.47 5.35 7.66
CA ILE A 374 -10.80 6.25 6.72
C ILE A 374 -10.38 5.42 5.51
N THR A 375 -10.62 5.93 4.30
CA THR A 375 -10.16 5.27 3.07
C THR A 375 -8.62 5.34 2.96
N THR A 376 -8.02 4.38 2.27
CA THR A 376 -6.56 4.37 2.02
C THR A 376 -6.22 4.20 0.54
N PHE A 377 -7.20 4.40 -0.35
CA PHE A 377 -7.01 4.20 -1.78
C PHE A 377 -6.18 5.33 -2.39
N ARG A 378 -5.05 4.99 -3.02
CA ARG A 378 -4.16 5.92 -3.73
C ARG A 378 -3.76 7.16 -2.93
N GLY A 379 -3.44 6.97 -1.65
CA GLY A 379 -3.07 8.05 -0.74
C GLY A 379 -4.23 8.95 -0.29
N SER A 380 -5.44 8.78 -0.84
CA SER A 380 -6.62 9.54 -0.46
C SER A 380 -7.20 9.03 0.85
N LYS A 381 -7.15 9.89 1.87
CA LYS A 381 -7.67 9.64 3.22
C LYS A 381 -8.98 10.38 3.43
N ILE A 382 -10.09 9.71 3.17
CA ILE A 382 -11.44 10.26 3.34
C ILE A 382 -12.10 9.56 4.52
N GLN A 383 -12.52 10.33 5.52
CA GLN A 383 -13.27 9.79 6.66
C GLN A 383 -14.69 9.41 6.23
N PHE A 384 -15.08 8.17 6.53
CA PHE A 384 -16.37 7.62 6.16
C PHE A 384 -17.04 6.86 7.31
N GLY A 385 -18.32 6.57 7.12
CA GLY A 385 -19.13 5.83 8.06
C GLY A 385 -20.21 4.99 7.39
N ILE A 386 -21.15 4.52 8.20
CA ILE A 386 -22.38 3.85 7.76
C ILE A 386 -23.56 4.78 8.00
N LYS A 387 -24.53 4.81 7.08
CA LYS A 387 -25.78 5.54 7.33
C LYS A 387 -26.52 4.86 8.48
N ARG A 388 -27.07 5.65 9.39
CA ARG A 388 -27.78 5.09 10.56
C ARG A 388 -29.01 4.28 10.17
N GLY A 389 -29.72 4.68 9.12
CA GLY A 389 -30.82 3.89 8.55
C GLY A 389 -30.37 2.51 8.06
N ASP A 390 -29.16 2.39 7.52
CA ASP A 390 -28.59 1.11 7.10
C ASP A 390 -28.10 0.29 8.29
N ARG A 391 -27.43 0.92 9.27
CA ARG A 391 -27.03 0.28 10.54
C ARG A 391 -28.23 -0.30 11.31
N GLY A 392 -29.39 0.37 11.24
CA GLY A 392 -30.64 -0.09 11.83
C GLY A 392 -31.16 -1.41 11.26
N ARG A 393 -30.67 -1.84 10.09
CA ARG A 393 -30.95 -3.16 9.48
C ARG A 393 -30.01 -4.26 9.97
N HIS A 394 -29.34 -4.03 11.10
CA HIS A 394 -28.31 -4.86 11.69
C HIS A 394 -26.98 -4.84 10.95
N MET A 395 -25.93 -5.20 11.67
CA MET A 395 -24.56 -5.22 11.17
C MET A 395 -23.85 -6.43 11.78
N TYR A 396 -23.21 -7.22 10.93
CA TYR A 396 -22.45 -8.39 11.34
C TYR A 396 -20.95 -8.09 11.19
N ILE A 397 -20.21 -8.09 12.31
CA ILE A 397 -18.77 -7.82 12.34
C ILE A 397 -18.02 -9.13 12.61
N ILE A 398 -17.14 -9.51 11.69
CA ILE A 398 -16.28 -10.70 11.80
C ILE A 398 -14.83 -10.25 11.94
N GLY A 399 -14.11 -10.83 12.91
CA GLY A 399 -12.69 -10.59 13.09
C GLY A 399 -12.11 -11.53 14.14
N GLN A 400 -10.88 -11.99 13.91
CA GLN A 400 -10.12 -12.73 14.93
C GLN A 400 -9.71 -11.78 16.06
N THR A 401 -9.26 -12.33 17.19
CA THR A 401 -8.71 -11.53 18.28
C THR A 401 -7.55 -10.67 17.78
N GLY A 402 -7.56 -9.38 18.13
CA GLY A 402 -6.51 -8.43 17.72
C GLY A 402 -6.73 -7.73 16.37
N THR A 403 -7.77 -8.08 15.59
CA THR A 403 -8.01 -7.43 14.28
C THR A 403 -8.77 -6.10 14.38
N GLY A 404 -9.01 -5.60 15.60
CA GLY A 404 -9.69 -4.31 15.81
C GLY A 404 -11.22 -4.37 15.92
N LYS A 405 -11.83 -5.55 16.12
CA LYS A 405 -13.29 -5.70 16.32
C LYS A 405 -13.84 -4.79 17.43
N SER A 406 -13.22 -4.81 18.61
CA SER A 406 -13.63 -3.96 19.74
C SER A 406 -13.40 -2.48 19.44
N GLY A 407 -12.35 -2.15 18.68
CA GLY A 407 -12.10 -0.77 18.22
C GLY A 407 -13.20 -0.27 17.29
N LEU A 408 -13.66 -1.10 16.34
CA LEU A 408 -14.78 -0.76 15.47
C LEU A 408 -16.08 -0.54 16.26
N LEU A 409 -16.39 -1.43 17.20
CA LEU A 409 -17.55 -1.27 18.09
C LEU A 409 -17.44 0.02 18.91
N THR A 410 -16.26 0.31 19.45
CA THR A 410 -16.00 1.56 20.20
C THR A 410 -16.31 2.78 19.35
N LEU A 411 -15.81 2.86 18.11
CA LEU A 411 -16.07 4.00 17.22
C LEU A 411 -17.57 4.21 16.96
N LEU A 412 -18.31 3.12 16.78
CA LEU A 412 -19.75 3.16 16.56
C LEU A 412 -20.51 3.58 17.83
N THR A 413 -20.12 3.08 19.01
CA THR A 413 -20.73 3.46 20.28
C THR A 413 -20.40 4.90 20.66
N LEU A 414 -19.17 5.35 20.44
CA LEU A 414 -18.80 6.77 20.59
C LEU A 414 -19.62 7.65 19.66
N SER A 415 -19.82 7.22 18.40
CA SER A 415 -20.75 7.90 17.50
C SER A 415 -22.13 8.01 18.13
N ASP A 416 -22.68 6.97 18.74
CA ASP A 416 -24.00 7.05 19.37
C ASP A 416 -24.03 8.02 20.57
N ILE A 417 -23.02 7.95 21.45
CA ILE A 417 -22.86 8.85 22.60
C ILE A 417 -22.88 10.32 22.14
N PHE A 418 -22.03 10.68 21.19
CA PHE A 418 -21.89 12.07 20.73
C PHE A 418 -23.05 12.56 19.85
N HIS A 419 -23.87 11.66 19.30
CA HIS A 419 -25.08 12.02 18.55
C HIS A 419 -26.35 11.97 19.43
N ASN A 420 -26.21 11.88 20.77
CA ASN A 420 -27.32 11.76 21.73
C ASN A 420 -28.24 10.57 21.45
N GLN A 421 -27.66 9.41 21.14
CA GLN A 421 -28.39 8.21 20.78
C GLN A 421 -28.30 7.17 21.89
N GLY A 422 -29.42 6.52 22.19
CA GLY A 422 -29.44 5.39 23.10
C GLY A 422 -28.78 4.17 22.48
N PHE A 423 -28.07 3.40 23.30
CA PHE A 423 -27.48 2.12 22.91
C PHE A 423 -27.48 1.17 24.12
N ALA A 424 -27.42 -0.13 23.85
CA ALA A 424 -27.25 -1.16 24.86
C ALA A 424 -26.00 -1.98 24.53
N VAL A 425 -25.19 -2.27 25.54
CA VAL A 425 -23.99 -3.11 25.42
C VAL A 425 -24.22 -4.36 26.26
N VAL A 426 -24.04 -5.52 25.63
CA VAL A 426 -24.01 -6.82 26.32
C VAL A 426 -22.60 -7.37 26.15
N ASP A 427 -21.85 -7.38 27.24
CA ASP A 427 -20.44 -7.78 27.27
C ASP A 427 -20.21 -8.81 28.37
N PRO A 428 -20.02 -10.10 28.02
CA PRO A 428 -19.77 -11.16 28.99
C PRO A 428 -18.48 -11.00 29.79
N HIS A 429 -17.50 -10.24 29.30
CA HIS A 429 -16.21 -10.03 29.98
C HIS A 429 -16.19 -8.75 30.82
N GLY A 430 -16.99 -7.75 30.45
CA GLY A 430 -17.21 -6.49 31.16
C GLY A 430 -16.14 -5.42 30.90
N ASP A 431 -15.05 -5.75 30.21
CA ASP A 431 -13.97 -4.84 29.86
C ASP A 431 -14.43 -3.78 28.85
N TYR A 432 -15.17 -4.18 27.82
CA TYR A 432 -15.71 -3.25 26.83
C TYR A 432 -16.77 -2.32 27.45
N ALA A 433 -17.67 -2.86 28.29
CA ALA A 433 -18.69 -2.05 28.95
C ALA A 433 -18.08 -0.99 29.87
N THR A 434 -17.07 -1.37 30.66
CA THR A 434 -16.35 -0.44 31.56
C THR A 434 -15.52 0.60 30.82
N ASP A 435 -14.95 0.26 29.67
CA ASP A 435 -14.23 1.21 28.82
C ASP A 435 -15.16 2.26 28.19
N ILE A 436 -16.34 1.85 27.69
CA ILE A 436 -17.31 2.78 27.10
C ILE A 436 -17.83 3.79 28.13
N MET A 437 -18.06 3.38 29.38
CA MET A 437 -18.54 4.28 30.44
C MET A 437 -17.64 5.50 30.65
N LYS A 438 -16.33 5.38 30.38
CA LYS A 438 -15.37 6.49 30.50
C LYS A 438 -15.62 7.63 29.51
N TYR A 439 -16.37 7.38 28.44
CA TYR A 439 -16.68 8.34 27.38
C TYR A 439 -18.07 8.97 27.51
N ILE A 440 -18.86 8.57 28.51
CA ILE A 440 -20.18 9.14 28.73
C ILE A 440 -20.00 10.55 29.30
N PRO A 441 -20.58 11.59 28.68
CA PRO A 441 -20.43 12.96 29.14
C PRO A 441 -21.19 13.18 30.46
N GLU A 442 -20.70 14.09 31.30
CA GLU A 442 -21.22 14.33 32.66
C GLU A 442 -22.73 14.60 32.68
N ASN A 443 -23.24 15.32 31.68
CA ASN A 443 -24.66 15.65 31.55
C ASN A 443 -25.56 14.45 31.21
N ARG A 444 -25.00 13.27 30.91
CA ARG A 444 -25.71 12.03 30.56
C ARG A 444 -25.53 10.91 31.58
N VAL A 445 -24.76 11.13 32.66
CA VAL A 445 -24.46 10.08 33.66
C VAL A 445 -25.74 9.52 34.30
N GLN A 446 -26.77 10.35 34.47
CA GLN A 446 -28.06 9.93 35.03
C GLN A 446 -28.88 9.03 34.09
N ASP A 447 -28.52 8.93 32.81
CA ASP A 447 -29.18 8.06 31.84
C ASP A 447 -28.56 6.66 31.78
N VAL A 448 -27.49 6.41 32.55
CA VAL A 448 -26.70 5.18 32.44
C VAL A 448 -27.19 4.15 33.44
N VAL A 449 -27.53 2.97 32.93
CA VAL A 449 -27.77 1.77 33.74
C VAL A 449 -26.63 0.80 33.51
N TYR A 450 -25.80 0.59 34.54
CA TYR A 450 -24.75 -0.42 34.53
C TYR A 450 -25.19 -1.62 35.36
N PHE A 451 -25.44 -2.74 34.69
CA PHE A 451 -25.86 -3.99 35.33
C PHE A 451 -24.73 -5.01 35.29
N ASN A 452 -24.15 -5.29 36.45
CA ASN A 452 -23.17 -6.36 36.64
C ASN A 452 -23.74 -7.41 37.62
N PRO A 453 -24.11 -8.61 37.15
CA PRO A 453 -24.63 -9.66 38.03
C PRO A 453 -23.66 -10.15 39.12
N ALA A 454 -22.37 -9.85 39.00
CA ALA A 454 -21.35 -10.21 39.99
C ALA A 454 -21.08 -9.09 41.01
N ASP A 455 -21.70 -7.91 40.88
CA ASP A 455 -21.56 -6.81 41.83
C ASP A 455 -22.43 -7.03 43.05
N THR A 456 -21.78 -7.27 44.20
CA THR A 456 -22.44 -7.49 45.49
C THR A 456 -22.61 -6.24 46.31
N ASP A 457 -21.87 -5.18 45.99
CA ASP A 457 -21.87 -3.92 46.74
C ASP A 457 -23.04 -3.03 46.29
N PHE A 458 -23.34 -3.05 44.99
CA PHE A 458 -24.45 -2.28 44.39
C PHE A 458 -25.31 -3.15 43.43
N PRO A 459 -25.95 -4.23 43.92
CA PRO A 459 -26.73 -5.12 43.06
C PRO A 459 -27.99 -4.44 42.53
N ILE A 460 -28.28 -4.64 41.24
CA ILE A 460 -29.57 -4.28 40.64
C ILE A 460 -30.49 -5.49 40.68
N GLY A 461 -31.63 -5.36 41.35
CA GLY A 461 -32.66 -6.39 41.38
C GLY A 461 -33.31 -6.57 40.01
N PHE A 462 -33.37 -7.82 39.55
CA PHE A 462 -34.07 -8.19 38.32
C PHE A 462 -35.00 -9.36 38.61
N ASN A 463 -36.32 -9.13 38.51
CA ASN A 463 -37.32 -10.18 38.63
C ASN A 463 -37.87 -10.57 37.25
N PRO A 464 -37.55 -11.76 36.72
CA PRO A 464 -38.08 -12.21 35.43
C PRO A 464 -39.61 -12.39 35.40
N LEU A 465 -40.26 -12.44 36.57
CA LEU A 465 -41.71 -12.52 36.71
C LEU A 465 -42.39 -11.15 36.85
N GLU A 466 -41.62 -10.05 36.86
CA GLU A 466 -42.20 -8.71 36.93
C GLU A 466 -42.86 -8.35 35.59
N VAL A 467 -44.19 -8.19 35.62
CA VAL A 467 -45.01 -7.92 34.43
C VAL A 467 -45.87 -6.69 34.67
N TYR A 468 -45.61 -5.63 33.91
CA TYR A 468 -46.40 -4.38 33.96
C TYR A 468 -47.67 -4.43 33.09
N ASP A 469 -47.63 -5.15 31.96
CA ASP A 469 -48.78 -5.37 31.08
C ASP A 469 -49.27 -6.81 31.18
N GLN A 470 -50.50 -6.97 31.67
CA GLN A 470 -51.16 -8.27 31.86
C GLN A 470 -51.23 -9.11 30.57
N ASN A 471 -51.25 -8.47 29.39
CA ASN A 471 -51.26 -9.19 28.11
C ASN A 471 -49.92 -9.90 27.81
N MET A 472 -48.83 -9.47 28.45
CA MET A 472 -47.49 -10.04 28.26
C MET A 472 -47.23 -11.27 29.14
N LYS A 473 -48.18 -11.71 29.97
CA LYS A 473 -48.02 -12.87 30.85
C LYS A 473 -47.65 -14.15 30.10
N GLY A 474 -48.37 -14.45 29.02
CA GLY A 474 -48.09 -15.63 28.20
C GLY A 474 -46.72 -15.59 27.53
N HIS A 475 -46.30 -14.40 27.08
CA HIS A 475 -44.97 -14.16 26.51
C HIS A 475 -43.88 -14.35 27.58
N THR A 476 -44.02 -13.71 28.73
CA THR A 476 -43.07 -13.79 29.86
C THR A 476 -42.90 -15.23 30.34
N SER A 477 -44.01 -15.97 30.50
CA SER A 477 -43.97 -17.40 30.82
C SER A 477 -43.23 -18.20 29.77
N SER A 478 -43.48 -17.96 28.48
CA SER A 478 -42.84 -18.70 27.39
C SER A 478 -41.34 -18.39 27.27
N GLU A 479 -40.94 -17.13 27.43
CA GLU A 479 -39.53 -16.72 27.47
C GLU A 479 -38.80 -17.36 28.65
N LEU A 480 -39.37 -17.29 29.85
CA LEU A 480 -38.75 -17.87 31.04
C LEU A 480 -38.59 -19.39 30.93
N VAL A 481 -39.64 -20.09 30.48
CA VAL A 481 -39.58 -21.53 30.19
C VAL A 481 -38.54 -21.81 29.10
N GLY A 482 -38.45 -20.97 28.07
CA GLY A 482 -37.47 -21.07 26.99
C GLY A 482 -36.02 -20.93 27.47
N VAL A 483 -35.74 -19.96 28.35
CA VAL A 483 -34.44 -19.78 28.98
C VAL A 483 -34.07 -21.02 29.80
N LEU A 484 -34.95 -21.45 30.70
CA LEU A 484 -34.71 -22.63 31.55
C LEU A 484 -34.52 -23.90 30.71
N LYS A 485 -35.26 -24.06 29.60
CA LYS A 485 -35.11 -25.17 28.66
C LYS A 485 -33.74 -25.19 28.00
N ARG A 486 -33.24 -24.03 27.54
CA ARG A 486 -31.89 -23.91 26.95
C ARG A 486 -30.79 -24.20 27.98
N MET A 487 -30.98 -23.76 29.22
CA MET A 487 -30.01 -24.03 30.30
C MET A 487 -29.92 -25.51 30.69
N PHE A 488 -31.02 -26.25 30.57
CA PHE A 488 -31.11 -27.65 31.00
C PHE A 488 -31.48 -28.62 29.87
N GLU A 489 -31.05 -28.32 28.64
CA GLU A 489 -31.46 -29.01 27.40
C GLU A 489 -31.33 -30.54 27.49
N HIS A 490 -30.24 -31.04 28.09
CA HIS A 490 -29.98 -32.48 28.23
C HIS A 490 -30.83 -33.20 29.29
N SER A 491 -31.65 -32.48 30.05
CA SER A 491 -32.44 -32.99 31.18
C SER A 491 -33.83 -32.34 31.24
N TRP A 492 -34.46 -32.16 30.09
CA TRP A 492 -35.75 -31.49 29.94
C TRP A 492 -36.83 -32.46 29.40
N GLY A 493 -37.92 -32.64 30.14
CA GLY A 493 -39.01 -33.55 29.77
C GLY A 493 -40.35 -32.84 29.53
N PRO A 494 -41.26 -33.39 28.71
CA PRO A 494 -42.57 -32.79 28.46
C PRO A 494 -43.39 -32.53 29.73
N ARG A 495 -43.31 -33.43 30.71
CA ARG A 495 -43.98 -33.29 32.01
C ARG A 495 -43.42 -32.13 32.84
N LEU A 496 -42.08 -32.00 32.87
CA LEU A 496 -41.40 -30.89 33.54
C LEU A 496 -41.87 -29.57 32.94
N GLU A 497 -41.84 -29.45 31.61
CA GLU A 497 -42.25 -28.23 30.90
C GLU A 497 -43.71 -27.88 31.19
N TYR A 498 -44.61 -28.87 31.15
CA TYR A 498 -46.02 -28.70 31.45
C TYR A 498 -46.23 -28.14 32.86
N ILE A 499 -45.75 -28.83 33.90
CA ILE A 499 -45.95 -28.41 35.29
C ILE A 499 -45.30 -27.05 35.55
N LEU A 500 -44.08 -26.82 35.05
CA LEU A 500 -43.37 -25.55 35.24
C LEU A 500 -44.11 -24.37 34.59
N ARG A 501 -44.66 -24.56 33.37
CA ARG A 501 -45.43 -23.52 32.68
C ARG A 501 -46.67 -23.13 33.48
N TYR A 502 -47.44 -24.10 33.96
CA TYR A 502 -48.62 -23.85 34.81
C TYR A 502 -48.26 -23.24 36.16
N THR A 503 -47.06 -23.54 36.68
CA THR A 503 -46.52 -22.90 37.89
C THR A 503 -46.20 -21.43 37.66
N ILE A 504 -45.46 -21.11 36.59
CA ILE A 504 -45.11 -19.73 36.25
C ILE A 504 -46.37 -18.91 35.96
N LEU A 505 -47.32 -19.45 35.18
CA LEU A 505 -48.58 -18.75 34.89
C LEU A 505 -49.38 -18.45 36.15
N ALA A 506 -49.47 -19.40 37.10
CA ALA A 506 -50.16 -19.18 38.36
C ALA A 506 -49.46 -18.10 39.22
N LEU A 507 -48.12 -18.08 39.24
CA LEU A 507 -47.36 -17.06 39.98
C LEU A 507 -47.52 -15.68 39.37
N LEU A 508 -47.54 -15.55 38.04
CA LEU A 508 -47.74 -14.29 37.32
C LEU A 508 -49.10 -13.62 37.61
N ASP A 509 -50.09 -14.37 38.09
CA ASP A 509 -51.40 -13.83 38.51
C ASP A 509 -51.35 -13.19 39.92
N THR A 510 -50.29 -13.42 40.69
CA THR A 510 -50.10 -12.83 42.02
C THR A 510 -48.98 -11.78 42.00
N PRO A 511 -49.25 -10.50 42.31
CA PRO A 511 -48.23 -9.47 42.40
C PRO A 511 -47.14 -9.78 43.44
N GLY A 512 -45.90 -9.41 43.15
CA GLY A 512 -44.77 -9.58 44.07
C GLY A 512 -44.21 -11.00 44.14
N THR A 513 -44.65 -11.92 43.28
CA THR A 513 -44.05 -13.25 43.16
C THR A 513 -42.71 -13.20 42.44
N THR A 514 -41.86 -14.15 42.79
CA THR A 514 -40.50 -14.28 42.27
C THR A 514 -40.24 -15.71 41.81
N MET A 515 -39.10 -15.94 41.14
CA MET A 515 -38.66 -17.31 40.79
C MET A 515 -38.50 -18.23 42.02
N LEU A 516 -38.19 -17.68 43.20
CA LEU A 516 -38.08 -18.45 44.44
C LEU A 516 -39.41 -19.10 44.82
N ASP A 517 -40.53 -18.45 44.47
CA ASP A 517 -41.87 -18.94 44.79
C ASP A 517 -42.29 -20.16 43.95
N ILE A 518 -41.55 -20.53 42.90
CA ILE A 518 -41.76 -21.78 42.15
C ILE A 518 -41.61 -22.99 43.10
N THR A 519 -40.58 -22.97 43.94
CA THR A 519 -40.33 -24.06 44.91
C THR A 519 -41.43 -24.12 45.95
N ARG A 520 -41.89 -22.97 46.44
CA ARG A 520 -42.98 -22.85 47.42
C ARG A 520 -44.30 -23.29 46.84
N MET A 521 -44.62 -22.92 45.60
CA MET A 521 -45.83 -23.35 44.90
C MET A 521 -45.90 -24.87 44.78
N LEU A 522 -44.76 -25.54 44.57
CA LEU A 522 -44.69 -27.00 44.41
C LEU A 522 -44.61 -27.79 45.73
N THR A 523 -44.24 -27.17 46.85
CA THR A 523 -43.99 -27.90 48.12
C THR A 523 -44.83 -27.41 49.31
N ASP A 524 -45.16 -26.13 49.39
CA ASP A 524 -45.93 -25.54 50.50
C ASP A 524 -47.42 -25.47 50.14
N VAL A 525 -48.21 -26.33 50.79
CA VAL A 525 -49.66 -26.43 50.60
C VAL A 525 -50.39 -25.14 50.98
N LYS A 526 -49.93 -24.42 52.02
CA LYS A 526 -50.57 -23.18 52.48
C LYS A 526 -50.32 -22.06 51.48
N PHE A 527 -49.08 -21.90 51.04
CA PHE A 527 -48.71 -20.91 50.03
C PHE A 527 -49.40 -21.19 48.70
N ARG A 528 -49.42 -22.46 48.25
CA ARG A 528 -50.13 -22.85 47.03
C ARG A 528 -51.60 -22.44 47.05
N LYS A 529 -52.28 -22.64 48.18
CA LYS A 529 -53.69 -22.23 48.32
C LYS A 529 -53.86 -20.72 48.15
N GLN A 530 -52.97 -19.91 48.72
CA GLN A 530 -52.98 -18.45 48.56
C GLN A 530 -52.80 -18.02 47.09
N ILE A 531 -51.90 -18.67 46.36
CA ILE A 531 -51.69 -18.38 44.94
C ILE A 531 -52.91 -18.79 44.11
N ILE A 532 -53.50 -19.96 44.36
CA ILE A 532 -54.69 -20.47 43.64
C ILE A 532 -55.88 -19.49 43.74
N ASP A 533 -56.04 -18.82 44.87
CA ASP A 533 -57.12 -17.85 45.09
C ASP A 533 -56.99 -16.62 44.16
N ASN A 534 -55.78 -16.29 43.72
CA ASN A 534 -55.50 -15.15 42.84
C ASN A 534 -55.51 -15.50 41.34
N ILE A 535 -55.49 -16.79 40.98
CA ILE A 535 -55.45 -17.23 39.56
C ILE A 535 -56.71 -16.79 38.83
N GLN A 536 -56.51 -16.09 37.70
CA GLN A 536 -57.57 -15.58 36.83
C GLN A 536 -57.91 -16.56 35.71
N ASP A 537 -56.89 -17.23 35.14
CA ASP A 537 -57.09 -18.18 34.04
C ASP A 537 -57.76 -19.47 34.54
N VAL A 538 -58.91 -19.79 33.95
CA VAL A 538 -59.74 -20.95 34.35
C VAL A 538 -59.00 -22.27 34.14
N VAL A 539 -58.21 -22.39 33.06
CA VAL A 539 -57.46 -23.61 32.73
C VAL A 539 -56.29 -23.79 33.70
N VAL A 540 -55.57 -22.71 34.00
CA VAL A 540 -54.48 -22.73 35.00
C VAL A 540 -55.03 -23.08 36.38
N LYS A 541 -56.18 -22.51 36.76
CA LYS A 541 -56.84 -22.82 38.03
C LYS A 541 -57.27 -24.28 38.10
N GLN A 542 -57.86 -24.81 37.01
CA GLN A 542 -58.31 -26.18 36.91
C GLN A 542 -57.17 -27.19 37.05
N PHE A 543 -55.99 -26.91 36.47
CA PHE A 543 -54.79 -27.72 36.68
C PHE A 543 -54.48 -27.86 38.17
N TRP A 544 -54.49 -26.77 38.93
CA TRP A 544 -54.14 -26.80 40.35
C TRP A 544 -55.23 -27.38 41.25
N THR A 545 -56.51 -27.11 40.98
CA THR A 545 -57.62 -27.55 41.85
C THR A 545 -58.14 -28.95 41.54
N ILE A 546 -57.95 -29.45 40.30
CA ILE A 546 -58.46 -30.75 39.86
C ILE A 546 -57.30 -31.69 39.53
N GLU A 547 -56.48 -31.36 38.53
CA GLU A 547 -55.47 -32.28 38.01
C GLU A 547 -54.40 -32.59 39.05
N PHE A 548 -53.68 -31.56 39.52
CA PHE A 548 -52.61 -31.70 40.51
C PHE A 548 -53.15 -32.23 41.85
N ALA A 549 -54.36 -31.80 42.26
CA ALA A 549 -55.00 -32.26 43.50
C ALA A 549 -55.44 -33.73 43.45
N SER A 550 -55.68 -34.30 42.26
CA SER A 550 -56.03 -35.71 42.09
C SER A 550 -54.82 -36.67 42.22
N TRP A 551 -53.60 -36.13 42.21
CA TRP A 551 -52.39 -36.93 42.33
C TRP A 551 -52.18 -37.40 43.77
N ASN A 552 -51.79 -38.66 43.94
CA ASN A 552 -51.35 -39.12 45.25
C ASN A 552 -49.99 -38.49 45.63
N ASP A 553 -49.71 -38.37 46.93
CA ASP A 553 -48.54 -37.66 47.45
C ASP A 553 -47.21 -38.18 46.88
N LYS A 554 -47.10 -39.50 46.67
CA LYS A 554 -45.90 -40.13 46.11
C LYS A 554 -45.68 -39.68 44.66
N PHE A 555 -46.73 -39.76 43.84
CA PHE A 555 -46.66 -39.36 42.44
C PHE A 555 -46.43 -37.86 42.27
N ALA A 556 -47.10 -37.02 43.07
CA ALA A 556 -46.90 -35.58 43.05
C ALA A 556 -45.44 -35.21 43.38
N THR A 557 -44.86 -35.83 44.40
CA THR A 557 -43.46 -35.63 44.79
C THR A 557 -42.50 -36.05 43.67
N GLU A 558 -42.70 -37.22 43.06
CA GLU A 558 -41.89 -37.70 41.94
C GLU A 558 -42.03 -36.81 40.69
N ALA A 559 -43.22 -36.27 40.43
CA ALA A 559 -43.49 -35.42 39.26
C ALA A 559 -42.85 -34.03 39.35
N VAL A 560 -42.78 -33.43 40.55
CA VAL A 560 -42.21 -32.09 40.75
C VAL A 560 -40.71 -32.12 41.05
N ALA A 561 -40.16 -33.24 41.50
CA ALA A 561 -38.74 -33.38 41.85
C ALA A 561 -37.76 -32.90 40.75
N PRO A 562 -37.98 -33.18 39.45
CA PRO A 562 -37.13 -32.64 38.39
C PRO A 562 -37.11 -31.10 38.36
N ILE A 563 -38.25 -30.44 38.62
CA ILE A 563 -38.34 -28.97 38.63
C ILE A 563 -37.60 -28.42 39.84
N LEU A 564 -37.83 -29.00 41.02
CA LEU A 564 -37.16 -28.60 42.26
C LEU A 564 -35.64 -28.74 42.14
N ASN A 565 -35.13 -29.79 41.51
CA ASN A 565 -33.70 -29.97 41.29
C ASN A 565 -33.10 -28.88 40.38
N LYS A 566 -33.84 -28.43 39.34
CA LYS A 566 -33.35 -27.40 38.41
C LYS A 566 -33.47 -25.99 38.98
N VAL A 567 -34.60 -25.66 39.56
CA VAL A 567 -34.84 -24.34 40.18
C VAL A 567 -34.00 -24.21 41.47
N GLY A 568 -33.87 -25.29 42.24
CA GLY A 568 -33.04 -25.33 43.44
C GLY A 568 -31.56 -25.07 43.17
N ALA A 569 -31.05 -25.44 41.99
CA ALA A 569 -29.69 -25.09 41.58
C ALA A 569 -29.50 -23.57 41.38
N PHE A 570 -30.56 -22.85 41.01
CA PHE A 570 -30.56 -21.38 40.93
C PHE A 570 -30.63 -20.74 42.32
N THR A 571 -31.55 -21.21 43.16
CA THR A 571 -31.78 -20.65 44.51
C THR A 571 -30.65 -20.98 45.49
N ALA A 572 -29.78 -21.93 45.16
CA ALA A 572 -28.60 -22.27 45.97
C ALA A 572 -27.44 -21.27 45.78
N ASN A 573 -27.51 -20.39 44.76
CA ASN A 573 -26.53 -19.32 44.58
C ASN A 573 -26.90 -18.13 45.48
N PRO A 574 -26.02 -17.68 46.40
CA PRO A 574 -26.29 -16.54 47.29
C PRO A 574 -26.54 -15.20 46.55
N MET A 575 -26.26 -15.14 45.26
CA MET A 575 -26.48 -13.98 44.38
C MET A 575 -27.89 -13.91 43.78
N VAL A 576 -28.75 -14.93 44.00
CA VAL A 576 -30.10 -15.07 43.40
C VAL A 576 -31.20 -14.87 44.43
#